data_AF-A0A2V8IGV1-F1
#
_entry.id   AF-A0A2V8IGV1-F1
#
_cell.length_a   1.000
_cell.length_b   1.000
_cell.length_c   1.000
_cell.angle_alpha   90.00
_cell.angle_beta   90.00
_cell.angle_gamma   90.00
#
_symmetry.space_group_name_H-M   'P 1'
#
loop_
_entity.id
_entity.type
_entity.pdbx_description
1 polymer ?
#
loop_
_entity_poly.entity_id
_entity_poly.type
_entity_poly.pdbx_seq_one_letter_code
_entity_poly.pdbx_strand_id
1 'polypeptide(L)'
;HLVSRKRDAFGRGRFDQQLVSRPVPLADIPRRFYRFGRPREDFRRLLLEQKFDIVLVQTVMTYWYVGVREVVDDVRELQPHAKVILGGVYATLCPAHAASLGADQVVRGLDLKPLGLPLSEGLPFWEGADREVGVLKITEGCPFRCTYCSVPLIYPNFAARPLDVCLEELRHLARLGARHVAFYDDALLFKADRILLPFLEAILRENLNLSFHTPNALNARFVTPELARLMVRAGFKTFFLGFESSAYAWQRKTGGKVYSQEFADAVRTLRQAGAGLITAYVIIGHPDSEEQNVEASIRFAAEQGTRVMLSEFAPIPGTPDGESCRASTDLCEPLNHNKTAFTLRLLGEETVNRLKGLARGTA
;
A
#
# COMPACT_ATOMS: atom_id res chain seq x y z
N HIS A 1 -12.78 -16.17 -7.16
CA HIS A 1 -11.46 -15.54 -6.87
C HIS A 1 -11.57 -14.05 -7.21
N LEU A 2 -10.92 -13.17 -6.45
CA LEU A 2 -10.94 -11.71 -6.70
C LEU A 2 -10.04 -11.26 -7.86
N VAL A 3 -9.15 -12.15 -8.29
CA VAL A 3 -8.20 -11.96 -9.36
C VAL A 3 -8.53 -12.94 -10.48
N SER A 4 -8.50 -12.44 -11.72
CA SER A 4 -8.67 -13.20 -12.94
C SER A 4 -7.89 -14.52 -12.94
N ARG A 5 -8.39 -15.51 -13.68
CA ARG A 5 -7.77 -16.84 -13.78
C ARG A 5 -6.36 -16.83 -14.41
N LYS A 6 -6.00 -15.77 -15.14
CA LYS A 6 -4.65 -15.60 -15.72
C LYS A 6 -3.73 -14.95 -14.69
N ARG A 7 -3.01 -15.80 -13.95
CA ARG A 7 -2.01 -15.37 -12.95
C ARG A 7 -0.60 -15.64 -13.45
N ASP A 8 0.36 -14.84 -13.00
CA ASP A 8 1.78 -15.12 -13.19
C ASP A 8 2.31 -16.13 -12.14
N ALA A 9 3.59 -16.45 -12.22
CA ALA A 9 4.25 -17.41 -11.34
C ALA A 9 4.31 -17.00 -9.85
N PHE A 10 3.87 -15.78 -9.51
CA PHE A 10 3.78 -15.29 -8.13
C PHE A 10 2.32 -15.07 -7.69
N GLY A 11 1.36 -15.65 -8.41
CA GLY A 11 -0.07 -15.52 -8.12
C GLY A 11 -0.67 -14.15 -8.48
N ARG A 12 0.09 -13.26 -9.13
CA ARG A 12 -0.39 -11.91 -9.49
C ARG A 12 -1.21 -11.98 -10.76
N GLY A 13 -2.32 -11.26 -10.81
CA GLY A 13 -3.15 -11.15 -11.99
C GLY A 13 -3.96 -9.87 -11.99
N ARG A 14 -4.78 -9.68 -13.02
CA ARG A 14 -5.72 -8.55 -13.05
C ARG A 14 -6.86 -8.82 -12.09
N PHE A 15 -7.24 -7.81 -11.32
CA PHE A 15 -8.50 -7.85 -10.58
C PHE A 15 -9.67 -7.87 -11.55
N ASP A 16 -10.74 -8.55 -11.14
CA ASP A 16 -12.01 -8.43 -11.85
C ASP A 16 -12.49 -6.97 -11.74
N GLN A 17 -13.01 -6.44 -12.84
CA GLN A 17 -13.40 -5.04 -12.94
C GLN A 17 -14.63 -4.88 -13.82
N GLN A 18 -15.50 -3.96 -13.45
CA GLN A 18 -16.72 -3.59 -14.17
C GLN A 18 -16.64 -2.10 -14.53
N LEU A 19 -16.90 -1.76 -15.80
CA LEU A 19 -17.00 -0.37 -16.21
C LEU A 19 -18.26 0.24 -15.60
N VAL A 20 -18.12 1.38 -14.92
CA VAL A 20 -19.24 2.09 -14.29
C VAL A 20 -19.17 3.58 -14.62
N SER A 21 -20.27 4.30 -14.38
CA SER A 21 -20.33 5.75 -14.59
C SER A 21 -19.30 6.47 -13.71
N ARG A 22 -18.65 7.48 -14.29
CA ARG A 22 -17.74 8.34 -13.53
C ARG A 22 -18.53 9.16 -12.51
N PRO A 23 -18.07 9.25 -11.25
CA PRO A 23 -18.65 10.17 -10.28
C PRO A 23 -18.37 11.62 -10.69
N VAL A 24 -19.26 12.54 -10.30
CA VAL A 24 -19.19 13.97 -10.68
C VAL A 24 -17.83 14.60 -10.35
N PRO A 25 -17.21 14.37 -9.16
CA PRO A 25 -15.90 14.92 -8.86
C PRO A 25 -14.76 14.47 -9.79
N LEU A 26 -14.98 13.48 -10.66
CA LEU A 26 -13.99 12.96 -11.63
C LEU A 26 -14.46 13.10 -13.08
N ALA A 27 -15.49 13.91 -13.35
CA ALA A 27 -16.09 14.05 -14.69
C ALA A 27 -15.10 14.60 -15.74
N ASP A 28 -14.14 15.42 -15.31
CA ASP A 28 -13.06 16.00 -16.12
C ASP A 28 -11.94 15.01 -16.48
N ILE A 29 -11.81 13.89 -15.75
CA ILE A 29 -10.70 12.96 -15.93
C ILE A 29 -10.92 12.07 -17.17
N PRO A 30 -10.10 12.14 -18.23
CA PRO A 30 -10.34 11.48 -19.52
C PRO A 30 -10.02 9.98 -19.51
N ARG A 31 -10.38 9.26 -18.44
CA ARG A 31 -10.12 7.83 -18.25
C ARG A 31 -11.42 7.10 -17.93
N ARG A 32 -11.47 5.82 -18.31
CA ARG A 32 -12.55 4.92 -17.89
C ARG A 32 -12.49 4.69 -16.38
N PHE A 33 -13.64 4.63 -15.74
CA PHE A 33 -13.76 4.41 -14.30
C PHE A 33 -14.36 3.03 -14.04
N TYR A 34 -13.68 2.25 -13.22
CA TYR A 34 -14.02 0.85 -12.99
C TYR A 34 -14.28 0.59 -11.52
N ARG A 35 -15.30 -0.22 -11.25
CA ARG A 35 -15.52 -0.88 -9.97
C ARG A 35 -14.75 -2.20 -9.95
N PHE A 36 -13.88 -2.39 -8.96
CA PHE A 36 -13.03 -3.58 -8.85
C PHE A 36 -13.59 -4.57 -7.82
N GLY A 37 -13.30 -5.86 -8.01
CA GLY A 37 -13.66 -6.93 -7.07
C GLY A 37 -14.90 -7.73 -7.47
N ARG A 38 -15.49 -8.43 -6.50
CA ARG A 38 -16.67 -9.29 -6.72
C ARG A 38 -17.89 -8.46 -7.16
N PRO A 39 -18.81 -9.03 -7.96
CA PRO A 39 -20.10 -8.41 -8.27
C PRO A 39 -20.84 -7.94 -7.01
N ARG A 40 -21.57 -6.83 -7.11
CA ARG A 40 -22.34 -6.28 -5.97
C ARG A 40 -23.44 -7.24 -5.52
N GLU A 41 -24.01 -7.96 -6.48
CA GLU A 41 -25.06 -8.96 -6.29
C GLU A 41 -24.61 -10.13 -5.40
N ASP A 42 -23.32 -10.50 -5.44
CA ASP A 42 -22.77 -11.53 -4.56
C ASP A 42 -22.85 -11.11 -3.10
N PHE A 43 -22.53 -9.83 -2.81
CA PHE A 43 -22.62 -9.29 -1.46
C PHE A 43 -24.07 -9.15 -0.99
N ARG A 44 -24.97 -8.66 -1.86
CA ARG A 44 -26.41 -8.58 -1.55
C ARG A 44 -27.02 -9.96 -1.26
N ARG A 45 -26.61 -10.99 -2.00
CA ARG A 45 -27.03 -12.38 -1.73
C ARG A 45 -26.54 -12.86 -0.37
N LEU A 46 -25.30 -12.60 0.01
CA LEU A 46 -24.79 -12.91 1.36
C LEU A 46 -25.65 -12.25 2.45
N LEU A 47 -26.03 -10.99 2.26
CA LEU A 47 -26.90 -10.26 3.19
C LEU A 47 -28.33 -10.83 3.24
N LEU A 48 -28.81 -11.56 2.23
CA LEU A 48 -30.12 -12.21 2.25
C LEU A 48 -30.07 -13.61 2.87
N GLU A 49 -28.95 -14.30 2.72
CA GLU A 49 -28.75 -15.69 3.18
C GLU A 49 -28.36 -15.76 4.66
N GLN A 50 -27.75 -14.71 5.20
CA GLN A 50 -27.26 -14.66 6.57
C GLN A 50 -27.67 -13.36 7.27
N LYS A 51 -28.03 -13.48 8.55
CA LYS A 51 -28.28 -12.34 9.44
C LYS A 51 -26.98 -11.85 10.06
N PHE A 52 -26.79 -10.53 10.10
CA PHE A 52 -25.62 -9.90 10.73
C PHE A 52 -26.07 -8.90 11.78
N ASP A 53 -25.54 -8.99 13.00
CA ASP A 53 -25.80 -7.98 14.03
C ASP A 53 -24.88 -6.76 13.87
N ILE A 54 -23.68 -6.97 13.32
CA ILE A 54 -22.65 -5.93 13.14
C ILE A 54 -21.93 -6.15 11.82
N VAL A 55 -21.73 -5.06 11.07
CA VAL A 55 -20.94 -5.03 9.84
C VAL A 55 -19.78 -4.05 10.02
N LEU A 56 -18.55 -4.58 10.04
CA LEU A 56 -17.33 -3.80 10.11
C LEU A 56 -16.79 -3.54 8.70
N VAL A 57 -16.62 -2.28 8.32
CA VAL A 57 -16.15 -1.90 6.98
C VAL A 57 -14.91 -1.04 7.10
N GLN A 58 -13.87 -1.37 6.33
CA GLN A 58 -12.65 -0.57 6.26
C GLN A 58 -12.13 -0.46 4.82
N THR A 59 -11.35 0.59 4.56
CA THR A 59 -10.58 0.73 3.33
C THR A 59 -9.25 1.42 3.60
N VAL A 60 -8.24 1.02 2.83
CA VAL A 60 -6.86 1.51 2.95
C VAL A 60 -6.68 2.86 2.23
N MET A 61 -7.42 3.10 1.15
CA MET A 61 -7.34 4.35 0.37
C MET A 61 -8.60 5.19 0.57
N THR A 62 -8.43 6.50 0.76
CA THR A 62 -9.54 7.43 1.02
C THR A 62 -10.50 7.53 -0.18
N TYR A 63 -9.97 7.55 -1.40
CA TYR A 63 -10.75 7.67 -2.63
C TYR A 63 -11.48 6.37 -3.05
N TRP A 64 -11.42 5.30 -2.25
CA TRP A 64 -12.21 4.08 -2.46
C TRP A 64 -13.54 4.08 -1.71
N TYR A 65 -13.92 5.20 -1.07
CA TYR A 65 -15.14 5.28 -0.27
C TYR A 65 -16.43 4.99 -1.05
N VAL A 66 -16.43 5.09 -2.38
CA VAL A 66 -17.63 4.76 -3.18
C VAL A 66 -18.05 3.31 -2.96
N GLY A 67 -17.09 2.38 -2.85
CA GLY A 67 -17.38 1.00 -2.49
C GLY A 67 -17.84 0.84 -1.04
N VAL A 68 -17.33 1.68 -0.12
CA VAL A 68 -17.82 1.72 1.28
C VAL A 68 -19.27 2.18 1.32
N ARG A 69 -19.63 3.22 0.55
CA ARG A 69 -21.00 3.71 0.41
C ARG A 69 -21.93 2.61 -0.12
N GLU A 70 -21.53 1.92 -1.20
CA GLU A 70 -22.31 0.78 -1.72
C GLU A 70 -22.58 -0.28 -0.65
N VAL A 71 -21.57 -0.63 0.15
CA VAL A 71 -21.72 -1.61 1.24
C VAL A 71 -22.67 -1.09 2.31
N VAL A 72 -22.54 0.17 2.74
CA VAL A 72 -23.42 0.76 3.75
C VAL A 72 -24.87 0.77 3.24
N ASP A 73 -25.09 1.25 2.01
CA ASP A 73 -26.42 1.32 1.40
C ASP A 73 -27.08 -0.07 1.33
N ASP A 74 -26.36 -1.09 0.86
CA ASP A 74 -26.87 -2.47 0.77
C ASP A 74 -27.20 -3.05 2.15
N VAL A 75 -26.39 -2.78 3.18
CA VAL A 75 -26.67 -3.22 4.55
C VAL A 75 -27.89 -2.50 5.12
N ARG A 76 -28.05 -1.20 4.88
CA ARG A 76 -29.23 -0.46 5.34
C ARG A 76 -30.53 -0.93 4.68
N GLU A 77 -30.46 -1.29 3.40
CA GLU A 77 -31.61 -1.82 2.67
C GLU A 77 -31.98 -3.23 3.14
N LEU A 78 -31.01 -4.14 3.25
CA LEU A 78 -31.27 -5.58 3.41
C LEU A 78 -31.15 -6.08 4.85
N GLN A 79 -30.40 -5.38 5.71
CA GLN A 79 -30.13 -5.73 7.10
C GLN A 79 -30.24 -4.47 7.99
N PRO A 80 -31.38 -3.75 8.01
CA PRO A 80 -31.51 -2.44 8.67
C PRO A 80 -31.25 -2.45 10.19
N HIS A 81 -31.29 -3.63 10.82
CA HIS A 81 -30.98 -3.82 12.24
C HIS A 81 -29.48 -3.95 12.53
N ALA A 82 -28.67 -4.24 11.52
CA ALA A 82 -27.23 -4.43 11.69
C ALA A 82 -26.56 -3.10 11.98
N LYS A 83 -25.68 -3.08 12.99
CA LYS A 83 -24.84 -1.90 13.28
C LYS A 83 -23.70 -1.83 12.28
N VAL A 84 -23.60 -0.75 11.52
CA VAL A 84 -22.52 -0.50 10.56
C VAL A 84 -21.44 0.36 11.21
N ILE A 85 -20.22 -0.16 11.27
CA ILE A 85 -19.07 0.53 11.86
C ILE A 85 -17.97 0.70 10.81
N LEU A 86 -17.52 1.94 10.59
CA LEU A 86 -16.41 2.23 9.69
C LEU A 86 -15.09 2.36 10.48
N GLY A 87 -14.02 1.80 9.93
CA GLY A 87 -12.67 1.87 10.52
C GLY A 87 -11.55 1.93 9.47
N GLY A 88 -10.31 1.82 9.96
CA GLY A 88 -9.12 1.77 9.12
C GLY A 88 -8.60 3.14 8.67
N VAL A 89 -7.76 3.14 7.63
CA VAL A 89 -7.02 4.32 7.16
C VAL A 89 -7.97 5.43 6.72
N TYR A 90 -8.99 5.12 5.93
CA TYR A 90 -9.96 6.12 5.47
C TYR A 90 -10.73 6.78 6.61
N ALA A 91 -11.27 5.99 7.55
CA ALA A 91 -11.98 6.53 8.71
C ALA A 91 -11.07 7.40 9.60
N THR A 92 -9.76 7.10 9.64
CA THR A 92 -8.79 7.86 10.41
C THR A 92 -8.46 9.21 9.75
N LEU A 93 -8.26 9.22 8.43
CA LEU A 93 -7.85 10.40 7.66
C LEU A 93 -9.04 11.31 7.29
N CYS A 94 -10.22 10.75 7.07
CA CYS A 94 -11.41 11.47 6.63
C CYS A 94 -12.64 11.17 7.54
N PRO A 95 -12.55 11.35 8.87
CA PRO A 95 -13.59 10.88 9.80
C PRO A 95 -14.96 11.54 9.57
N ALA A 96 -14.98 12.84 9.26
CA ALA A 96 -16.23 13.57 9.01
C ALA A 96 -16.93 13.06 7.74
N HIS A 97 -16.18 12.83 6.66
CA HIS A 97 -16.72 12.26 5.43
C HIS A 97 -17.10 10.78 5.59
N ALA A 98 -16.36 10.01 6.40
CA ALA A 98 -16.76 8.64 6.73
C ALA A 98 -18.10 8.61 7.47
N ALA A 99 -18.30 9.50 8.44
CA ALA A 99 -19.55 9.59 9.21
C ALA A 99 -20.76 9.96 8.32
N SER A 100 -20.57 10.79 7.29
CA SER A 100 -21.64 11.19 6.37
C SER A 100 -22.13 10.06 5.45
N LEU A 101 -21.46 8.90 5.43
CA LEU A 101 -21.90 7.73 4.64
C LEU A 101 -23.03 6.94 5.31
N GLY A 102 -23.53 7.34 6.47
CA GLY A 102 -24.66 6.67 7.15
C GLY A 102 -24.26 5.48 8.03
N ALA A 103 -23.01 5.44 8.49
CA ALA A 103 -22.55 4.48 9.48
C ALA A 103 -23.02 4.86 10.90
N ASP A 104 -23.26 3.87 11.75
CA ASP A 104 -23.65 4.09 13.15
C ASP A 104 -22.46 4.57 14.00
N GLN A 105 -21.24 4.22 13.58
CA GLN A 105 -20.03 4.60 14.29
C GLN A 105 -18.83 4.67 13.35
N VAL A 106 -17.93 5.61 13.63
CA VAL A 106 -16.62 5.73 12.96
C VAL A 106 -15.53 5.57 14.00
N VAL A 107 -14.70 4.53 13.87
CA VAL A 107 -13.56 4.26 14.73
C VAL A 107 -12.28 4.72 14.04
N ARG A 108 -11.46 5.49 14.76
CA ARG A 108 -10.24 6.12 14.24
C ARG A 108 -9.01 5.50 14.88
N GLY A 109 -7.92 5.46 14.13
CA GLY A 109 -6.63 4.98 14.60
C GLY A 109 -6.64 3.48 14.86
N LEU A 110 -5.73 3.05 15.74
CA LEU A 110 -5.46 1.64 16.04
C LEU A 110 -6.12 1.17 17.34
N ASP A 111 -6.69 2.09 18.14
CA ASP A 111 -7.41 1.71 19.35
C ASP A 111 -8.77 1.10 18.98
N LEU A 112 -8.90 -0.20 19.19
CA LEU A 112 -10.11 -0.96 18.89
C LEU A 112 -11.09 -1.01 20.06
N LYS A 113 -10.75 -0.49 21.26
CA LYS A 113 -11.68 -0.42 22.40
C LYS A 113 -13.03 0.22 22.06
N PRO A 114 -13.11 1.27 21.22
CA PRO A 114 -14.38 1.87 20.85
C PRO A 114 -15.33 0.91 20.10
N LEU A 115 -14.85 -0.22 19.55
CA LEU A 115 -15.74 -1.21 18.93
C LEU A 115 -16.70 -1.83 19.96
N GLY A 116 -16.29 -1.94 21.23
CA GLY A 116 -17.11 -2.57 22.26
C GLY A 116 -17.36 -4.06 22.00
N LEU A 117 -16.48 -4.72 21.26
CA LEU A 117 -16.58 -6.13 20.89
C LEU A 117 -15.53 -6.97 21.64
N PRO A 118 -15.80 -8.26 21.91
CA PRO A 118 -14.78 -9.17 22.39
C PRO A 118 -13.75 -9.37 21.27
N LEU A 119 -12.55 -8.81 21.46
CA LEU A 119 -11.44 -8.96 20.52
C LEU A 119 -10.56 -10.12 20.97
N SER A 120 -10.23 -11.02 20.04
CA SER A 120 -9.25 -12.08 20.28
C SER A 120 -7.87 -11.65 19.77
N GLU A 121 -6.81 -11.95 20.52
CA GLU A 121 -5.42 -11.83 20.06
C GLU A 121 -4.98 -13.01 19.16
N GLY A 122 -5.96 -13.68 18.54
CA GLY A 122 -5.72 -14.83 17.68
C GLY A 122 -5.04 -14.47 16.36
N LEU A 123 -4.74 -15.50 15.58
CA LEU A 123 -4.19 -15.33 14.24
C LEU A 123 -5.17 -14.58 13.32
N PRO A 124 -4.68 -13.78 12.36
CA PRO A 124 -5.54 -13.13 11.39
C PRO A 124 -6.35 -14.17 10.59
N PHE A 125 -7.60 -13.85 10.28
CA PHE A 125 -8.48 -14.72 9.52
C PHE A 125 -8.09 -14.75 8.04
N TRP A 126 -7.43 -15.83 7.61
CA TRP A 126 -6.94 -16.02 6.25
C TRP A 126 -7.73 -17.09 5.47
N GLU A 127 -8.60 -17.85 6.13
CA GLU A 127 -9.33 -18.99 5.59
C GLU A 127 -10.28 -18.62 4.43
N GLY A 128 -10.68 -17.34 4.34
CA GLY A 128 -11.48 -16.78 3.24
C GLY A 128 -10.69 -16.12 2.11
N ALA A 129 -9.36 -16.07 2.21
CA ALA A 129 -8.49 -15.34 1.29
C ALA A 129 -7.93 -16.22 0.15
N ASP A 130 -7.09 -15.63 -0.70
CA ASP A 130 -6.34 -16.38 -1.69
C ASP A 130 -5.34 -17.32 -0.99
N ARG A 131 -5.38 -18.60 -1.33
CA ARG A 131 -4.55 -19.59 -0.65
C ARG A 131 -3.09 -19.50 -1.03
N GLU A 132 -2.73 -18.96 -2.20
CA GLU A 132 -1.34 -18.95 -2.66
C GLU A 132 -0.54 -17.72 -2.20
N VAL A 133 -1.22 -16.64 -1.82
CA VAL A 133 -0.59 -15.35 -1.48
C VAL A 133 -1.00 -14.89 -0.07
N GLY A 134 -0.02 -14.71 0.79
CA GLY A 134 -0.18 -14.13 2.13
C GLY A 134 0.38 -12.71 2.23
N VAL A 135 -0.11 -11.95 3.19
CA VAL A 135 0.50 -10.68 3.61
C VAL A 135 0.97 -10.83 5.05
N LEU A 136 2.17 -10.33 5.32
CA LEU A 136 2.72 -10.31 6.67
C LEU A 136 3.24 -8.90 6.98
N LYS A 137 3.11 -8.50 8.24
CA LYS A 137 3.85 -7.39 8.82
C LYS A 137 4.64 -7.90 10.01
N ILE A 138 5.87 -7.47 10.22
CA ILE A 138 6.64 -7.80 11.43
C ILE A 138 6.97 -6.55 12.26
N THR A 139 6.58 -5.39 11.75
CA THR A 139 6.66 -4.06 12.33
C THR A 139 5.41 -3.27 11.98
N GLU A 140 5.15 -2.23 12.78
CA GLU A 140 4.10 -1.26 12.56
C GLU A 140 4.66 0.15 12.59
N GLY A 141 4.17 1.00 11.68
CA GLY A 141 4.59 2.39 11.59
C GLY A 141 5.98 2.58 10.99
N CYS A 142 6.41 3.84 10.96
CA CYS A 142 7.66 4.26 10.35
C CYS A 142 8.28 5.40 11.17
N PRO A 143 9.60 5.39 11.44
CA PRO A 143 10.25 6.46 12.18
C PRO A 143 10.42 7.75 11.34
N PHE A 144 10.23 7.66 10.01
CA PHE A 144 10.36 8.81 9.11
C PHE A 144 9.07 9.61 9.06
N ARG A 145 9.21 10.93 8.87
CA ARG A 145 8.09 11.87 8.75
C ARG A 145 8.10 12.56 7.39
N CYS A 146 8.10 11.77 6.32
CA CYS A 146 8.01 12.30 4.96
C CYS A 146 6.73 13.12 4.81
N THR A 147 6.85 14.31 4.22
CA THR A 147 5.79 15.34 4.15
C THR A 147 4.57 14.92 3.33
N TYR A 148 4.71 13.92 2.46
CA TYR A 148 3.66 13.34 1.62
C TYR A 148 3.05 12.04 2.18
N CYS A 149 3.56 11.52 3.31
CA CYS A 149 3.22 10.19 3.80
C CYS A 149 2.18 10.23 4.93
N SER A 150 1.16 9.38 4.84
CA SER A 150 0.11 9.28 5.86
C SER A 150 0.48 8.39 7.05
N VAL A 151 1.53 7.57 6.95
CA VAL A 151 1.91 6.63 8.01
C VAL A 151 2.04 7.30 9.38
N PRO A 152 2.68 8.48 9.55
CA PRO A 152 2.76 9.14 10.85
C PRO A 152 1.42 9.60 11.45
N LEU A 153 0.38 9.74 10.62
CA LEU A 153 -0.98 10.08 11.06
C LEU A 153 -1.76 8.85 11.54
N ILE A 154 -1.41 7.66 11.02
CA ILE A 154 -2.05 6.38 11.36
C ILE A 154 -1.30 5.69 12.51
N TYR A 155 0.02 5.61 12.40
CA TYR A 155 0.93 4.98 13.34
C TYR A 155 1.82 6.06 13.97
N PRO A 156 1.52 6.49 15.21
CA PRO A 156 2.30 7.56 15.85
C PRO A 156 3.75 7.14 16.14
N ASN A 157 3.99 5.84 16.29
CA ASN A 157 5.29 5.26 16.64
C ASN A 157 5.62 4.06 15.74
N PHE A 158 6.92 3.80 15.61
CA PHE A 158 7.43 2.54 15.07
C PHE A 158 7.50 1.49 16.19
N ALA A 159 6.96 0.30 15.95
CA ALA A 159 7.03 -0.83 16.87
C ALA A 159 7.34 -2.14 16.14
N ALA A 160 8.12 -3.01 16.78
CA ALA A 160 8.28 -4.39 16.33
C ALA A 160 7.11 -5.23 16.86
N ARG A 161 6.62 -6.16 16.05
CA ARG A 161 5.72 -7.21 16.52
C ARG A 161 6.54 -8.34 17.19
N PRO A 162 5.98 -9.05 18.18
CA PRO A 162 6.65 -10.20 18.79
C PRO A 162 7.05 -11.23 17.73
N LEU A 163 8.30 -11.71 17.81
CA LEU A 163 8.88 -12.59 16.80
C LEU A 163 8.11 -13.92 16.69
N ASP A 164 7.73 -14.50 17.82
CA ASP A 164 6.96 -15.73 17.92
C ASP A 164 5.58 -15.62 17.25
N VAL A 165 4.89 -14.50 17.48
CA VAL A 165 3.61 -14.19 16.82
C VAL A 165 3.78 -14.10 15.31
N CYS A 166 4.82 -13.39 14.84
CA CYS A 166 5.11 -13.26 13.42
C CYS A 166 5.43 -14.60 12.75
N LEU A 167 6.20 -15.46 13.42
CA LEU A 167 6.54 -16.79 12.92
C LEU A 167 5.30 -17.70 12.89
N GLU A 168 4.45 -17.65 13.92
CA GLU A 168 3.23 -18.44 13.94
C GLU A 168 2.22 -18.00 12.86
N GLU A 169 2.12 -16.69 12.59
CA GLU A 169 1.34 -16.17 11.47
C GLU A 169 1.90 -16.65 10.12
N LEU A 170 3.22 -16.64 9.95
CA LEU A 170 3.85 -17.18 8.74
C LEU A 170 3.57 -18.67 8.55
N ARG A 171 3.68 -19.46 9.63
CA ARG A 171 3.36 -20.90 9.59
C ARG A 171 1.90 -21.13 9.29
N HIS A 172 1.00 -20.33 9.85
CA HIS A 172 -0.42 -20.42 9.57
C HIS A 172 -0.72 -20.13 8.10
N LEU A 173 -0.14 -19.07 7.52
CA LEU A 173 -0.22 -18.80 6.08
C LEU A 173 0.28 -19.99 5.25
N ALA A 174 1.42 -20.58 5.62
CA ALA A 174 1.96 -21.74 4.93
C ALA A 174 1.03 -22.98 5.03
N ARG A 175 0.42 -23.24 6.20
CA ARG A 175 -0.56 -24.32 6.39
C ARG A 175 -1.81 -24.13 5.52
N LEU A 176 -2.23 -22.89 5.30
CA LEU A 176 -3.35 -22.56 4.42
C LEU A 176 -3.01 -22.65 2.92
N GLY A 177 -1.73 -22.86 2.59
CA GLY A 177 -1.25 -23.11 1.24
C GLY A 177 -0.43 -21.96 0.64
N ALA A 178 -0.09 -20.92 1.41
CA ALA A 178 0.63 -19.77 0.89
C ALA A 178 2.00 -20.21 0.35
N ARG A 179 2.37 -19.65 -0.80
CA ARG A 179 3.69 -19.85 -1.45
C ARG A 179 4.42 -18.53 -1.63
N HIS A 180 3.67 -17.43 -1.67
CA HIS A 180 4.18 -16.08 -1.84
C HIS A 180 3.71 -15.21 -0.69
N VAL A 181 4.63 -14.58 0.04
CA VAL A 181 4.32 -13.71 1.17
C VAL A 181 4.84 -12.31 0.90
N ALA A 182 3.95 -11.32 0.92
CA ALA A 182 4.28 -9.92 0.75
C ALA A 182 4.41 -9.22 2.10
N PHE A 183 5.55 -8.58 2.34
CA PHE A 183 5.76 -7.69 3.47
C PHE A 183 5.18 -6.30 3.17
N TYR A 184 4.24 -5.88 4.02
CA TYR A 184 3.59 -4.57 3.96
C TYR A 184 3.96 -3.66 5.13
N ASP A 185 5.07 -3.96 5.80
CA ASP A 185 5.71 -3.08 6.77
C ASP A 185 6.03 -1.71 6.15
N ASP A 186 5.82 -0.63 6.91
CA ASP A 186 6.13 0.73 6.45
C ASP A 186 7.62 1.05 6.53
N ALA A 187 8.39 0.30 7.34
CA ALA A 187 9.82 0.48 7.55
C ALA A 187 10.55 -0.84 7.87
N LEU A 188 10.36 -1.88 7.05
CA LEU A 188 10.86 -3.25 7.30
C LEU A 188 12.34 -3.32 7.71
N LEU A 189 13.20 -2.50 7.10
CA LEU A 189 14.65 -2.54 7.32
C LEU A 189 15.11 -1.68 8.50
N PHE A 190 14.22 -0.90 9.12
CA PHE A 190 14.60 -0.07 10.26
C PHE A 190 14.85 -0.96 11.49
N LYS A 191 16.01 -0.82 12.13
CA LYS A 191 16.48 -1.71 13.21
C LYS A 191 16.47 -3.19 12.82
N ALA A 192 16.81 -3.48 11.55
CA ALA A 192 16.83 -4.84 11.01
C ALA A 192 17.69 -5.80 11.83
N ASP A 193 18.77 -5.31 12.46
CA ASP A 193 19.64 -6.08 13.35
C ASP A 193 18.88 -6.76 14.51
N ARG A 194 17.82 -6.13 15.01
CA ARG A 194 17.04 -6.61 16.16
C ARG A 194 15.72 -7.27 15.77
N ILE A 195 15.26 -7.08 14.54
CA ILE A 195 13.91 -7.43 14.13
C ILE A 195 13.96 -8.40 12.95
N LEU A 196 14.38 -7.91 11.78
CA LEU A 196 14.36 -8.70 10.55
C LEU A 196 15.43 -9.80 10.56
N LEU A 197 16.64 -9.54 11.07
CA LEU A 197 17.71 -10.55 11.15
C LEU A 197 17.28 -11.79 11.95
N PRO A 198 16.79 -11.67 13.21
CA PRO A 198 16.27 -12.82 13.96
C PRO A 198 15.13 -13.55 13.23
N PHE A 199 14.25 -12.81 12.56
CA PHE A 199 13.18 -13.39 11.76
C PHE A 199 13.72 -14.21 10.59
N LEU A 200 14.66 -13.66 9.81
CA LEU A 200 15.30 -14.34 8.67
C LEU A 200 16.04 -15.60 9.13
N GLU A 201 16.76 -15.53 10.24
CA GLU A 201 17.45 -16.70 10.81
C GLU A 201 16.48 -17.80 11.22
N ALA A 202 15.35 -17.46 11.85
CA ALA A 202 14.34 -18.41 12.25
C ALA A 202 13.73 -19.12 11.02
N ILE A 203 13.29 -18.37 10.00
CA ILE A 203 12.66 -18.98 8.81
C ILE A 203 13.64 -19.81 7.98
N LEU A 204 14.93 -19.47 7.97
CA LEU A 204 15.97 -20.25 7.30
C LEU A 204 16.18 -21.62 7.97
N ARG A 205 15.89 -21.76 9.28
CA ARG A 205 15.93 -23.05 9.99
C ARG A 205 14.68 -23.90 9.71
N GLU A 206 13.54 -23.27 9.46
CA GLU A 206 12.26 -23.96 9.23
C GLU A 206 12.12 -24.53 7.80
N ASN A 207 12.97 -24.08 6.87
CA ASN A 207 12.97 -24.52 5.46
C ASN A 207 11.58 -24.52 4.81
N LEU A 208 10.79 -23.47 5.11
CA LEU A 208 9.49 -23.26 4.50
C LEU A 208 9.66 -22.93 3.01
N ASN A 209 8.93 -23.64 2.14
CA ASN A 209 8.95 -23.39 0.70
C ASN A 209 8.12 -22.14 0.35
N LEU A 210 8.63 -20.97 0.72
CA LEU A 210 8.00 -19.67 0.55
C LEU A 210 8.91 -18.74 -0.26
N SER A 211 8.29 -17.82 -0.99
CA SER A 211 8.96 -16.68 -1.58
C SER A 211 8.47 -15.37 -1.00
N PHE A 212 9.38 -14.43 -0.83
CA PHE A 212 9.08 -13.17 -0.16
C PHE A 212 9.15 -11.97 -1.12
N HIS A 213 8.27 -11.00 -0.88
CA HIS A 213 8.08 -9.83 -1.74
C HIS A 213 7.95 -8.56 -0.91
N THR A 214 8.48 -7.43 -1.38
CA THR A 214 8.48 -6.16 -0.62
C THR A 214 7.78 -5.02 -1.38
N PRO A 215 6.50 -5.17 -1.77
CA PRO A 215 5.81 -4.19 -2.61
C PRO A 215 5.64 -2.80 -1.97
N ASN A 216 5.66 -2.71 -0.64
CA ASN A 216 5.57 -1.46 0.12
C ASN A 216 6.89 -0.67 0.17
N ALA A 217 7.90 -1.10 -0.61
CA ALA A 217 9.22 -0.50 -0.74
C ALA A 217 10.10 -0.58 0.51
N LEU A 218 11.35 -1.01 0.31
CA LEU A 218 12.39 -0.95 1.31
C LEU A 218 13.04 0.42 1.28
N ASN A 219 13.44 0.93 2.45
CA ASN A 219 14.32 2.08 2.51
C ASN A 219 15.75 1.64 2.14
N ALA A 220 16.25 2.12 1.00
CA ALA A 220 17.53 1.73 0.43
C ALA A 220 18.72 2.02 1.38
N ARG A 221 18.65 3.06 2.22
CA ARG A 221 19.72 3.40 3.19
C ARG A 221 20.10 2.25 4.11
N PHE A 222 19.15 1.39 4.46
CA PHE A 222 19.39 0.31 5.43
C PHE A 222 19.79 -1.02 4.78
N VAL A 223 19.99 -1.05 3.47
CA VAL A 223 20.45 -2.25 2.78
C VAL A 223 21.93 -2.46 3.04
N THR A 224 22.27 -3.48 3.83
CA THR A 224 23.65 -3.91 4.08
C THR A 224 23.97 -5.20 3.33
N PRO A 225 25.26 -5.52 3.07
CA PRO A 225 25.64 -6.76 2.39
C PRO A 225 25.17 -8.03 3.12
N GLU A 226 25.22 -8.04 4.45
CA GLU A 226 24.73 -9.16 5.26
C GLU A 226 23.22 -9.36 5.11
N LEU A 227 22.46 -8.27 5.27
CA LEU A 227 21.01 -8.30 5.18
C LEU A 227 20.55 -8.73 3.79
N ALA A 228 21.16 -8.17 2.74
CA ALA A 228 20.86 -8.53 1.35
C ALA A 228 21.10 -10.03 1.09
N ARG A 229 22.23 -10.58 1.55
CA ARG A 229 22.53 -12.02 1.42
C ARG A 229 21.52 -12.89 2.13
N LEU A 230 21.14 -12.53 3.36
CA LEU A 230 20.16 -13.30 4.13
C LEU A 230 18.76 -13.23 3.53
N MET A 231 18.32 -12.06 3.05
CA MET A 231 17.04 -11.93 2.36
C MET A 231 16.98 -12.78 1.09
N VAL A 232 18.02 -12.74 0.25
CA VAL A 232 18.07 -13.59 -0.97
C VAL A 232 18.06 -15.08 -0.61
N ARG A 233 18.88 -15.49 0.36
CA ARG A 233 18.91 -16.89 0.86
C ARG A 233 17.57 -17.33 1.43
N ALA A 234 16.87 -16.46 2.14
CA ALA A 234 15.56 -16.75 2.72
C ALA A 234 14.44 -16.85 1.66
N GLY A 235 14.70 -16.46 0.41
CA GLY A 235 13.72 -16.60 -0.68
C GLY A 235 13.04 -15.31 -1.11
N PHE A 236 13.58 -14.13 -0.76
CA PHE A 236 13.09 -12.87 -1.32
C PHE A 236 13.34 -12.81 -2.84
N LYS A 237 12.29 -12.54 -3.62
CA LYS A 237 12.33 -12.56 -5.10
C LYS A 237 12.23 -11.18 -5.72
N THR A 238 11.49 -10.27 -5.09
CA THR A 238 11.25 -8.92 -5.62
C THR A 238 11.56 -7.88 -4.56
N PHE A 239 12.43 -6.93 -4.91
CA PHE A 239 12.90 -5.85 -4.05
C PHE A 239 12.44 -4.52 -4.62
N PHE A 240 11.42 -3.91 -4.02
CA PHE A 240 11.08 -2.52 -4.34
C PHE A 240 11.87 -1.59 -3.44
N LEU A 241 12.40 -0.50 -3.98
CA LEU A 241 13.17 0.51 -3.26
C LEU A 241 12.46 1.86 -3.40
N GLY A 242 12.18 2.52 -2.26
CA GLY A 242 11.54 3.82 -2.23
C GLY A 242 12.55 4.94 -2.49
N PHE A 243 12.89 5.18 -3.77
CA PHE A 243 13.87 6.18 -4.19
C PHE A 243 13.27 7.58 -4.27
N GLU A 244 12.05 7.66 -4.80
CA GLU A 244 11.18 8.83 -4.94
C GLU A 244 11.70 9.92 -5.89
N SER A 245 12.93 10.41 -5.72
CA SER A 245 13.53 11.48 -6.52
C SER A 245 15.05 11.48 -6.37
N SER A 246 15.78 11.88 -7.42
CA SER A 246 17.22 12.18 -7.39
C SER A 246 17.53 13.64 -7.04
N ALA A 247 16.53 14.51 -6.98
CA ALA A 247 16.72 15.93 -6.71
C ALA A 247 17.06 16.17 -5.23
N TYR A 248 18.31 16.58 -4.97
CA TYR A 248 18.83 16.72 -3.61
C TYR A 248 18.00 17.68 -2.73
N ALA A 249 17.56 18.81 -3.29
CA ALA A 249 16.73 19.77 -2.56
C ALA A 249 15.40 19.13 -2.10
N TRP A 250 14.80 18.30 -2.95
CA TRP A 250 13.56 17.60 -2.65
C TRP A 250 13.78 16.46 -1.64
N GLN A 251 14.84 15.66 -1.81
CA GLN A 251 15.22 14.61 -0.84
C GLN A 251 15.40 15.20 0.56
N ARG A 252 16.08 16.35 0.69
CA ARG A 252 16.26 17.05 1.96
C ARG A 252 14.93 17.61 2.51
N LYS A 253 14.14 18.27 1.67
CA LYS A 253 12.85 18.88 2.07
C LYS A 253 11.85 17.85 2.59
N THR A 254 11.83 16.66 1.99
CA THR A 254 10.89 15.58 2.34
C THR A 254 11.40 14.63 3.44
N GLY A 255 12.34 15.10 4.27
CA GLY A 255 12.79 14.41 5.47
C GLY A 255 14.06 13.57 5.30
N GLY A 256 14.78 13.68 4.19
CA GLY A 256 16.08 13.03 3.99
C GLY A 256 16.02 11.51 4.09
N LYS A 257 14.94 10.89 3.57
CA LYS A 257 14.67 9.45 3.65
C LYS A 257 15.78 8.61 3.01
N VAL A 258 16.22 9.01 1.83
CA VAL A 258 17.24 8.36 1.01
C VAL A 258 17.88 9.40 0.08
N TYR A 259 19.19 9.29 -0.13
CA TYR A 259 19.93 10.05 -1.13
C TYR A 259 20.39 9.17 -2.30
N SER A 260 20.71 9.80 -3.44
CA SER A 260 21.05 9.10 -4.68
C SER A 260 22.21 8.09 -4.55
N GLN A 261 23.25 8.44 -3.79
CA GLN A 261 24.36 7.51 -3.53
C GLN A 261 23.92 6.30 -2.70
N GLU A 262 23.11 6.51 -1.66
CA GLU A 262 22.59 5.43 -0.80
C GLU A 262 21.73 4.45 -1.61
N PHE A 263 20.93 4.98 -2.55
CA PHE A 263 20.17 4.16 -3.49
C PHE A 263 21.08 3.34 -4.42
N ALA A 264 22.08 3.96 -5.04
CA ALA A 264 23.03 3.26 -5.92
C ALA A 264 23.79 2.16 -5.18
N ASP A 265 24.22 2.44 -3.94
CA ASP A 265 24.90 1.47 -3.08
C ASP A 265 24.00 0.30 -2.70
N ALA A 266 22.73 0.55 -2.39
CA ALA A 266 21.74 -0.49 -2.11
C ALA A 266 21.50 -1.41 -3.32
N VAL A 267 21.35 -0.83 -4.52
CA VAL A 267 21.16 -1.59 -5.76
C VAL A 267 22.37 -2.48 -6.03
N ARG A 268 23.59 -1.93 -5.93
CA ARG A 268 24.84 -2.69 -6.07
C ARG A 268 24.91 -3.84 -5.06
N THR A 269 24.59 -3.57 -3.80
CA THR A 269 24.63 -4.54 -2.71
C THR A 269 23.64 -5.68 -2.93
N LEU A 270 22.39 -5.38 -3.32
CA LEU A 270 21.38 -6.39 -3.63
C LEU A 270 21.78 -7.27 -4.81
N ARG A 271 22.35 -6.68 -5.88
CA ARG A 271 22.84 -7.44 -7.04
C ARG A 271 23.98 -8.38 -6.67
N GLN A 272 24.95 -7.89 -5.91
CA GLN A 272 26.06 -8.72 -5.41
C GLN A 272 25.58 -9.88 -4.53
N ALA A 273 24.45 -9.70 -3.83
CA ALA A 273 23.80 -10.76 -3.06
C ALA A 273 22.98 -11.75 -3.91
N GLY A 274 22.80 -11.50 -5.22
CA GLY A 274 22.01 -12.34 -6.11
C GLY A 274 20.52 -12.00 -6.16
N ALA A 275 20.12 -10.77 -5.81
CA ALA A 275 18.73 -10.34 -5.93
C ALA A 275 18.22 -10.42 -7.38
N GLY A 276 17.05 -11.01 -7.56
CA GLY A 276 16.44 -11.21 -8.88
C GLY A 276 15.89 -9.91 -9.49
N LEU A 277 14.73 -9.44 -9.00
CA LEU A 277 14.08 -8.24 -9.53
C LEU A 277 14.21 -7.07 -8.54
N ILE A 278 14.84 -5.99 -8.98
CA ILE A 278 14.94 -4.72 -8.24
C ILE A 278 14.14 -3.65 -8.97
N THR A 279 13.22 -2.99 -8.28
CA THR A 279 12.37 -1.92 -8.81
C THR A 279 12.51 -0.65 -7.99
N ALA A 280 12.77 0.48 -8.63
CA ALA A 280 12.78 1.79 -8.00
C ALA A 280 11.42 2.46 -8.13
N TYR A 281 10.87 2.93 -7.02
CA TYR A 281 9.75 3.86 -7.05
C TYR A 281 10.25 5.29 -7.26
N VAL A 282 9.66 5.99 -8.22
CA VAL A 282 9.89 7.42 -8.47
C VAL A 282 8.56 8.15 -8.39
N ILE A 283 8.47 9.18 -7.55
CA ILE A 283 7.24 9.96 -7.39
C ILE A 283 7.05 10.90 -8.58
N ILE A 284 5.81 10.98 -9.06
CA ILE A 284 5.40 11.94 -10.08
C ILE A 284 4.14 12.69 -9.62
N GLY A 285 3.90 13.88 -10.17
CA GLY A 285 2.69 14.65 -9.87
C GLY A 285 2.72 15.30 -8.48
N HIS A 286 3.88 15.43 -7.85
CA HIS A 286 4.03 16.21 -6.64
C HIS A 286 4.07 17.71 -6.99
N PRO A 287 3.30 18.60 -6.32
CA PRO A 287 3.20 20.03 -6.69
C PRO A 287 4.54 20.76 -6.74
N ASP A 288 5.45 20.43 -5.81
CA ASP A 288 6.79 21.03 -5.75
C ASP A 288 7.85 20.31 -6.63
N SER A 289 7.45 19.35 -7.47
CA SER A 289 8.40 18.62 -8.32
C SER A 289 8.40 19.19 -9.73
N GLU A 290 9.58 19.60 -10.18
CA GLU A 290 9.80 19.98 -11.58
C GLU A 290 9.92 18.73 -12.46
N GLU A 291 9.39 18.81 -13.68
CA GLU A 291 9.39 17.71 -14.65
C GLU A 291 10.81 17.22 -15.00
N GLN A 292 11.76 18.15 -15.15
CA GLN A 292 13.17 17.82 -15.43
C GLN A 292 13.80 16.99 -14.30
N ASN A 293 13.44 17.28 -13.04
CA ASN A 293 13.90 16.52 -11.89
C ASN A 293 13.31 15.09 -11.89
N VAL A 294 12.06 14.93 -12.31
CA VAL A 294 11.43 13.61 -12.46
C VAL A 294 12.14 12.80 -13.55
N GLU A 295 12.40 13.39 -14.71
CA GLU A 295 13.14 12.72 -15.78
C GLU A 295 14.54 12.30 -15.35
N ALA A 296 15.27 13.19 -14.69
CA ALA A 296 16.59 12.89 -14.14
C ALA A 296 16.53 11.75 -13.13
N SER A 297 15.46 11.69 -12.31
CA SER A 297 15.24 10.60 -11.35
C SER A 297 14.99 9.26 -12.05
N ILE A 298 14.18 9.25 -13.11
CA ILE A 298 13.90 8.05 -13.91
C ILE A 298 15.19 7.53 -14.57
N ARG A 299 15.95 8.42 -15.23
CA ARG A 299 17.22 8.06 -15.88
C ARG A 299 18.25 7.56 -14.88
N PHE A 300 18.44 8.25 -13.76
CA PHE A 300 19.37 7.83 -12.72
C PHE A 300 19.04 6.43 -12.17
N ALA A 301 17.78 6.16 -11.84
CA ALA A 301 17.36 4.85 -11.34
C ALA A 301 17.54 3.73 -12.38
N ALA A 302 17.27 4.04 -13.65
CA ALA A 302 17.49 3.15 -14.78
C ALA A 302 18.97 2.87 -15.04
N GLU A 303 19.86 3.86 -14.89
CA GLU A 303 21.32 3.69 -15.04
C GLU A 303 21.89 2.75 -13.96
N GLN A 304 21.27 2.69 -12.78
CA GLN A 304 21.58 1.65 -11.79
C GLN A 304 21.07 0.25 -12.20
N GLY A 305 20.38 0.15 -13.34
CA GLY A 305 19.72 -1.02 -13.93
C GLY A 305 18.60 -1.59 -13.06
N THR A 306 17.84 -0.71 -12.42
CA THR A 306 16.57 -1.07 -11.80
C THR A 306 15.43 -0.89 -12.79
N ARG A 307 14.37 -1.69 -12.64
CA ARG A 307 13.08 -1.34 -13.27
C ARG A 307 12.56 -0.08 -12.60
N VAL A 308 12.06 0.88 -13.38
CA VAL A 308 11.43 2.09 -12.82
C VAL A 308 9.92 1.91 -12.74
N MET A 309 9.34 2.18 -11.57
CA MET A 309 7.90 2.25 -11.35
C MET A 309 7.51 3.64 -10.89
N LEU A 310 6.65 4.31 -11.66
CA LEU A 310 6.15 5.63 -11.29
C LEU A 310 5.06 5.51 -10.23
N SER A 311 5.27 6.20 -9.11
CA SER A 311 4.32 6.36 -8.01
C SER A 311 3.65 7.73 -8.14
N GLU A 312 2.41 7.76 -8.61
CA GLU A 312 1.63 9.00 -8.66
C GLU A 312 1.37 9.52 -7.23
N PHE A 313 1.61 10.81 -7.02
CA PHE A 313 1.36 11.50 -5.76
C PHE A 313 -0.16 11.60 -5.49
N ALA A 314 -0.54 11.40 -4.23
CA ALA A 314 -1.89 11.62 -3.74
C ALA A 314 -1.87 12.77 -2.72
N PRO A 315 -2.76 13.79 -2.83
CA PRO A 315 -2.86 14.83 -1.83
C PRO A 315 -3.63 14.28 -0.61
N ILE A 316 -2.92 13.76 0.38
CA ILE A 316 -3.54 13.11 1.55
C ILE A 316 -3.84 14.15 2.64
N PRO A 317 -5.10 14.29 3.10
CA PRO A 317 -5.44 15.22 4.17
C PRO A 317 -4.63 14.98 5.44
N GLY A 318 -4.24 16.06 6.10
CA GLY A 318 -3.44 16.06 7.32
C GLY A 318 -1.93 15.86 7.10
N THR A 319 -1.48 15.51 5.89
CA THR A 319 -0.05 15.49 5.55
C THR A 319 0.40 16.89 5.11
N PRO A 320 1.63 17.36 5.42
CA PRO A 320 2.08 18.69 4.99
C PRO A 320 1.93 18.95 3.47
N ASP A 321 2.30 17.99 2.63
CA ASP A 321 2.19 18.14 1.17
C ASP A 321 0.74 17.99 0.68
N GLY A 322 -0.10 17.23 1.40
CA GLY A 322 -1.53 17.19 1.12
C GLY A 322 -2.20 18.52 1.44
N GLU A 323 -1.92 19.11 2.60
CA GLU A 323 -2.50 20.38 3.04
C GLU A 323 -2.11 21.54 2.11
N SER A 324 -0.90 21.53 1.55
CA SER A 324 -0.49 22.54 0.55
C SER A 324 -1.32 22.47 -0.75
N CYS A 325 -1.91 21.31 -1.06
CA CYS A 325 -2.77 21.13 -2.23
C CYS A 325 -4.18 21.72 -2.07
N ARG A 326 -4.59 22.21 -0.89
CA ARG A 326 -5.92 22.83 -0.71
C ARG A 326 -6.17 24.02 -1.62
N ALA A 327 -5.11 24.70 -2.05
CA ALA A 327 -5.20 25.80 -3.00
C ALA A 327 -5.59 25.37 -4.42
N SER A 328 -5.39 24.09 -4.78
CA SER A 328 -5.59 23.55 -6.12
C SER A 328 -6.61 22.41 -6.20
N THR A 329 -7.04 21.86 -5.06
CA THR A 329 -8.05 20.80 -5.02
C THR A 329 -8.83 20.79 -3.70
N ASP A 330 -10.10 20.40 -3.77
CA ASP A 330 -10.94 20.22 -2.57
C ASP A 330 -10.62 18.88 -1.89
N LEU A 331 -9.94 18.95 -0.74
CA LEU A 331 -9.60 17.79 0.09
C LEU A 331 -10.74 17.31 0.99
N CYS A 332 -11.88 18.01 1.03
CA CYS A 332 -13.07 17.52 1.74
C CYS A 332 -13.80 16.45 0.93
N GLU A 333 -13.59 16.39 -0.39
CA GLU A 333 -14.07 15.34 -1.29
C GLU A 333 -12.96 14.28 -1.51
N PRO A 334 -13.05 13.08 -0.87
CA PRO A 334 -11.94 12.14 -0.90
C PRO A 334 -11.63 11.55 -2.27
N LEU A 335 -12.52 11.64 -3.27
CA LEU A 335 -12.20 11.27 -4.65
C LEU A 335 -11.07 12.13 -5.24
N ASN A 336 -10.91 13.37 -4.78
CA ASN A 336 -9.81 14.25 -5.21
C ASN A 336 -8.44 13.81 -4.67
N HIS A 337 -8.39 12.91 -3.70
CA HIS A 337 -7.13 12.29 -3.25
C HIS A 337 -6.64 11.19 -4.20
N ASN A 338 -7.42 10.85 -5.23
CA ASN A 338 -7.04 9.85 -6.22
C ASN A 338 -5.77 10.29 -6.95
N LYS A 339 -4.68 9.54 -6.72
CA LYS A 339 -3.36 9.85 -7.28
C LYS A 339 -3.33 10.02 -8.80
N THR A 340 -4.11 9.22 -9.52
CA THR A 340 -4.18 9.29 -10.98
C THR A 340 -4.93 10.55 -11.42
N ALA A 341 -6.08 10.84 -10.79
CA ALA A 341 -6.86 12.04 -11.10
C ALA A 341 -6.05 13.32 -10.79
N PHE A 342 -5.44 13.39 -9.61
CA PHE A 342 -4.63 14.53 -9.19
C PHE A 342 -3.43 14.75 -10.13
N THR A 343 -2.67 13.70 -10.42
CA THR A 343 -1.52 13.79 -11.32
C THR A 343 -1.92 14.22 -12.74
N LEU A 344 -3.05 13.74 -13.25
CA LEU A 344 -3.56 14.15 -14.57
C LEU A 344 -4.00 15.62 -14.60
N ARG A 345 -4.64 16.12 -13.55
CA ARG A 345 -5.00 17.54 -13.43
C ARG A 345 -3.79 18.44 -13.35
N LEU A 346 -2.76 18.02 -12.62
CA LEU A 346 -1.55 18.81 -12.41
C LEU A 346 -0.65 18.85 -13.65
N LEU A 347 -0.40 17.69 -14.27
CA LEU A 347 0.61 17.56 -15.34
C LEU A 347 0.01 17.48 -16.75
N GLY A 348 -1.28 17.15 -16.87
CA GLY A 348 -1.90 16.81 -18.15
C GLY A 348 -1.57 15.38 -18.62
N GLU A 349 -2.41 14.85 -19.51
CA GLU A 349 -2.30 13.47 -19.98
C GLU A 349 -1.04 13.23 -20.83
N GLU A 350 -0.64 14.20 -21.65
CA GLU A 350 0.53 14.09 -22.52
C GLU A 350 1.81 13.88 -21.72
N THR A 351 2.09 14.77 -20.76
CA THR A 351 3.26 14.68 -19.87
C THR A 351 3.27 13.37 -19.08
N VAL A 352 2.14 12.98 -18.50
CA VAL A 352 2.05 11.71 -17.75
C VAL A 352 2.36 10.51 -18.64
N ASN A 353 1.82 10.48 -19.87
CA ASN A 353 2.09 9.40 -20.81
C ASN A 353 3.55 9.40 -21.28
N ARG A 354 4.17 10.57 -21.46
CA ARG A 354 5.59 10.73 -21.82
C ARG A 354 6.51 10.20 -20.72
N LEU A 355 6.28 10.57 -19.46
CA LEU A 355 7.02 10.05 -18.30
C LEU A 355 6.84 8.53 -18.15
N LYS A 356 5.62 8.02 -18.33
CA LYS A 356 5.35 6.57 -18.36
C LYS A 356 6.07 5.86 -19.52
N GLY A 357 6.21 6.53 -20.66
CA GLY A 357 7.02 6.08 -21.80
C GLY A 357 8.49 5.96 -21.40
N LEU A 358 9.06 7.01 -20.82
CA LEU A 358 10.45 7.05 -20.37
C LEU A 358 10.76 5.94 -19.36
N ALA A 359 9.90 5.74 -18.35
CA ALA A 359 10.08 4.69 -17.34
C ALA A 359 9.92 3.26 -17.88
N ARG A 360 9.24 3.06 -19.01
CA ARG A 360 9.12 1.75 -19.67
C ARG A 360 10.26 1.48 -20.64
N GLY A 361 10.77 2.52 -21.31
CA GLY A 361 11.87 2.40 -22.28
C GLY A 361 13.24 2.13 -21.65
N THR A 362 13.33 2.14 -20.32
CA THR A 362 14.54 1.89 -19.54
C THR A 362 14.66 0.45 -19.00
N ALA A 363 13.65 -0.39 -19.23
CA ALA A 363 13.54 -1.75 -18.68
C ALA A 363 14.13 -2.83 -19.58
#